data_AF-A0A970CA88-F1
#
_entry.id   AF-A0A970CA88-F1
#
_cell.length_a   1.000
_cell.length_b   1.000
_cell.length_c   1.000
_cell.angle_alpha   90.00
_cell.angle_beta   90.00
_cell.angle_gamma   90.00
#
_symmetry.space_group_name_H-M   'P 1'
#
loop_
_entity.id
_entity.type
_entity.pdbx_description
1 polymer ?
#
loop_
_entity_poly.entity_id
_entity_poly.type
_entity_poly.pdbx_seq_one_letter_code
_entity_poly.pdbx_strand_id
1 'polypeptide(L)'
;MSQMKWVFIMVMIVIVALGVLVFLLLYDGGAILDASPTQAPTPSPAGAPSEATQNPGQSQPAPTPTAAAYVFQVYDDAPVHYGDIAYMGNQNNGDDGSMVIDTGCTDNPHSGVSCIRITYDPPSAGHWAGMMWLSGANNFPPNLPVDGVDAARASRLTFYARGLGSTKFFIENEQKQQVTLNVQLPSDWTQYTLAVPSDWEQVCVGFGFASNAAAGKSTIYLDDIALSN
;
A
#
# COMPACT_ATOMS: atom_id res chain seq x y z
N MET A 1 1.62 5.36 59.65
CA MET A 1 2.14 5.46 58.27
C MET A 1 1.96 4.22 57.39
N SER A 2 1.76 3.01 57.94
CA SER A 2 1.59 1.77 57.14
C SER A 2 0.20 1.63 56.49
N GLN A 3 -0.88 1.89 57.24
CA GLN A 3 -2.27 1.76 56.76
C GLN A 3 -2.60 2.63 55.54
N MET A 4 -2.11 3.87 55.52
CA MET A 4 -2.41 4.83 54.44
C MET A 4 -1.75 4.45 53.09
N LYS A 5 -0.63 3.72 53.12
CA LYS A 5 0.03 3.21 51.91
C LYS A 5 -0.75 2.07 51.27
N TRP A 6 -1.32 1.18 52.08
CA TRP A 6 -2.14 0.06 51.58
C TRP A 6 -3.44 0.52 50.96
N VAL A 7 -4.10 1.53 51.55
CA VAL A 7 -5.29 2.15 50.97
C VAL A 7 -4.97 2.78 49.62
N PHE A 8 -3.84 3.47 49.50
CA PHE A 8 -3.44 4.11 48.24
C PHE A 8 -3.14 3.08 47.13
N ILE A 9 -2.47 1.98 47.47
CA ILE A 9 -2.20 0.87 46.52
C ILE A 9 -3.51 0.22 46.05
N MET A 10 -4.45 -0.05 46.96
CA MET A 10 -5.75 -0.64 46.62
C MET A 10 -6.56 0.28 45.70
N VAL A 11 -6.57 1.59 45.95
CA VAL A 11 -7.25 2.57 45.10
C VAL A 11 -6.64 2.63 43.70
N MET A 12 -5.31 2.61 43.58
CA MET A 12 -4.62 2.57 42.28
C MET A 12 -4.96 1.30 41.48
N ILE A 13 -5.01 0.14 42.13
CA ILE A 13 -5.38 -1.13 41.46
C ILE A 13 -6.80 -1.06 40.90
N VAL A 14 -7.75 -0.52 41.67
CA VAL A 14 -9.14 -0.37 41.23
C VAL A 14 -9.24 0.60 40.04
N ILE A 15 -8.50 1.71 40.06
CA ILE A 15 -8.50 2.68 38.95
C ILE A 15 -7.94 2.04 37.67
N VAL A 16 -6.83 1.29 37.77
CA VAL A 16 -6.24 0.60 36.60
C VAL A 16 -7.20 -0.47 36.06
N ALA A 17 -7.81 -1.26 36.94
CA ALA A 17 -8.76 -2.30 36.53
C ALA A 17 -10.00 -1.71 35.83
N LEU A 18 -10.53 -0.59 36.33
CA LEU A 18 -11.63 0.11 35.69
C LEU A 18 -11.22 0.73 34.35
N GLY A 19 -10.01 1.29 34.26
CA GLY A 19 -9.47 1.81 33.00
C GLY A 19 -9.35 0.73 31.91
N VAL A 20 -8.84 -0.45 32.28
CA VAL A 20 -8.77 -1.61 31.37
C VAL A 20 -10.15 -2.09 30.97
N LEU A 21 -11.10 -2.17 31.91
CA LEU A 21 -12.47 -2.59 31.62
C LEU A 21 -13.18 -1.61 30.67
N VAL A 22 -13.03 -0.31 30.90
CA VAL A 22 -13.58 0.73 30.01
C VAL A 22 -12.93 0.69 28.64
N PHE A 23 -11.60 0.48 28.56
CA PHE A 23 -10.92 0.29 27.29
C PHE A 23 -11.46 -0.93 26.53
N LEU A 24 -11.69 -2.05 27.21
CA LEU A 24 -12.26 -3.26 26.58
C LEU A 24 -13.74 -3.08 26.17
N LEU A 25 -14.51 -2.25 26.87
CA LEU A 25 -15.92 -1.99 26.55
C LEU A 25 -16.11 -0.91 25.46
N LEU A 26 -15.16 0.00 25.30
CA LEU A 26 -15.20 1.08 24.31
C LEU A 26 -14.34 0.81 23.08
N TYR A 27 -13.42 -0.16 23.14
CA TYR A 27 -12.72 -0.67 21.98
C TYR A 27 -13.68 -1.58 21.21
N ASP A 28 -14.58 -0.97 20.44
CA ASP A 28 -15.19 -1.62 19.29
C ASP A 28 -14.02 -1.95 18.37
N GLY A 29 -13.60 -3.21 18.37
CA GLY A 29 -12.62 -3.73 17.44
C GLY A 29 -13.16 -3.47 16.04
N GLY A 30 -12.79 -2.33 15.47
CA GLY A 30 -13.22 -1.92 14.15
C GLY A 30 -13.01 -3.10 13.24
N ALA A 31 -14.11 -3.58 12.65
CA ALA A 31 -14.10 -4.73 11.78
C ALA A 31 -12.96 -4.55 10.78
N ILE A 32 -11.92 -5.36 10.94
CA ILE A 32 -10.91 -5.51 9.92
C ILE A 32 -11.70 -6.13 8.78
N LEU A 33 -11.94 -5.34 7.73
CA LEU A 33 -12.35 -5.91 6.47
C LEU A 33 -11.18 -6.78 6.03
N ASP A 34 -11.26 -8.06 6.35
CA ASP A 34 -10.37 -9.09 5.82
C ASP A 34 -10.52 -9.05 4.31
N ALA A 35 -9.69 -8.24 3.66
CA ALA A 35 -9.41 -8.39 2.25
C ALA A 35 -8.70 -9.75 2.11
N SER A 36 -9.50 -10.79 1.88
CA SER A 36 -9.00 -12.14 1.66
C SER A 36 -8.06 -12.11 0.45
N PRO A 37 -6.82 -12.61 0.55
CA PRO A 37 -5.92 -12.67 -0.59
C PRO A 37 -6.54 -13.59 -1.64
N THR A 38 -6.92 -13.01 -2.78
CA THR A 38 -7.35 -13.81 -3.93
C THR A 38 -6.10 -14.43 -4.54
N GLN A 39 -5.92 -15.74 -4.39
CA GLN A 39 -4.90 -16.48 -5.14
C GLN A 39 -5.18 -16.34 -6.64
N ALA A 40 -4.17 -15.88 -7.39
CA ALA A 40 -4.20 -15.90 -8.84
C ALA A 40 -4.29 -17.36 -9.35
N PRO A 41 -5.10 -17.64 -10.38
CA PRO A 41 -5.13 -18.96 -11.01
C PRO A 41 -3.78 -19.26 -11.68
N THR A 42 -3.27 -20.47 -11.48
CA THR A 42 -2.10 -21.01 -12.16
C THR A 42 -2.28 -20.92 -13.69
N PRO A 43 -1.31 -20.40 -14.46
CA PRO A 43 -1.42 -20.37 -15.91
C PRO A 43 -1.48 -21.79 -16.47
N SER A 44 -2.59 -22.10 -17.14
CA SER A 44 -2.78 -23.35 -17.89
C SER A 44 -1.90 -23.35 -19.16
N PRO A 45 -1.32 -24.49 -19.58
CA PRO A 45 -0.46 -24.54 -20.76
C PRO A 45 -1.21 -24.11 -22.02
N ALA A 46 -0.58 -23.24 -22.82
CA ALA A 46 -1.09 -22.77 -24.10
C ALA A 46 -1.47 -23.93 -25.04
N GLY A 47 -2.77 -24.09 -25.26
CA GLY A 47 -3.30 -24.94 -26.33
C GLY A 47 -3.07 -24.28 -27.69
N ALA A 48 -2.51 -25.03 -28.63
CA ALA A 48 -2.26 -24.60 -30.00
C ALA A 48 -3.56 -24.15 -30.72
N PRO A 49 -3.49 -23.18 -31.65
CA PRO A 49 -4.67 -22.68 -32.34
C PRO A 49 -5.23 -23.71 -33.32
N SER A 50 -6.50 -24.07 -33.13
CA SER A 50 -7.28 -24.85 -34.10
C SER A 50 -7.77 -23.92 -35.21
N GLU A 51 -7.38 -24.23 -36.44
CA GLU A 51 -7.73 -23.50 -37.65
C GLU A 51 -9.21 -23.74 -37.99
N ALA A 52 -10.05 -22.72 -37.81
CA ALA A 52 -11.47 -22.75 -38.17
C ALA A 52 -11.68 -22.09 -39.54
N THR A 53 -12.17 -22.90 -40.50
CA THR A 53 -12.56 -22.51 -41.85
C THR A 53 -13.71 -21.49 -41.82
N GLN A 54 -13.49 -20.28 -42.34
CA GLN A 54 -14.53 -19.25 -42.45
C GLN A 54 -15.37 -19.45 -43.73
N ASN A 55 -16.70 -19.42 -43.56
CA ASN A 55 -17.70 -19.50 -44.63
C ASN A 55 -17.96 -18.08 -45.20
N PRO A 56 -17.79 -17.83 -46.52
CA PRO A 56 -17.96 -16.50 -47.09
C PRO A 56 -19.45 -16.18 -47.32
N GLY A 57 -20.05 -15.30 -46.51
CA GLY A 57 -21.41 -14.85 -46.78
C GLY A 57 -22.16 -14.03 -45.73
N GLN A 58 -21.56 -13.67 -44.59
CA GLN A 58 -22.22 -12.76 -43.63
C GLN A 58 -21.27 -11.63 -43.25
N SER A 59 -21.58 -10.41 -43.67
CA SER A 59 -20.93 -9.20 -43.17
C SER A 59 -21.34 -9.00 -41.71
N GLN A 60 -20.52 -9.54 -40.80
CA GLN A 60 -20.60 -9.26 -39.37
C GLN A 60 -20.37 -7.75 -39.17
N PRO A 61 -21.25 -7.03 -38.44
CA PRO A 61 -20.95 -5.65 -38.07
C PRO A 61 -19.60 -5.61 -37.36
N ALA A 62 -18.76 -4.64 -37.72
CA ALA A 62 -17.45 -4.48 -37.10
C ALA A 62 -17.63 -4.46 -35.57
N PRO A 63 -16.88 -5.26 -34.80
CA PRO A 63 -16.95 -5.20 -33.35
C PRO A 63 -16.70 -3.76 -32.91
N THR A 64 -17.59 -3.21 -32.09
CA THR A 64 -17.32 -1.97 -31.39
C THR A 64 -15.97 -2.12 -30.70
N PRO A 65 -15.00 -1.19 -30.89
CA PRO A 65 -13.71 -1.30 -30.24
C PRO A 65 -13.94 -1.37 -28.73
N THR A 66 -13.61 -2.51 -28.12
CA THR A 66 -13.51 -2.60 -26.66
C THR A 66 -12.48 -1.58 -26.23
N ALA A 67 -12.86 -0.65 -25.36
CA ALA A 67 -11.92 0.33 -24.82
C ALA A 67 -10.70 -0.40 -24.24
N ALA A 68 -9.50 0.02 -24.61
CA ALA A 68 -8.27 -0.58 -24.11
C ALA A 68 -8.23 -0.48 -22.57
N ALA A 69 -7.79 -1.57 -21.91
CA ALA A 69 -7.57 -1.58 -20.47
C ALA A 69 -6.58 -0.48 -20.07
N TYR A 70 -6.90 0.26 -19.02
CA TYR A 70 -6.05 1.28 -18.44
C TYR A 70 -5.08 0.62 -17.47
N VAL A 71 -3.79 0.85 -17.66
CA VAL A 71 -2.73 0.46 -16.71
C VAL A 71 -1.77 1.62 -16.59
N PHE A 72 -1.51 2.02 -15.36
CA PHE A 72 -0.55 3.02 -15.00
C PHE A 72 0.47 2.41 -14.04
N GLN A 73 1.71 2.29 -14.50
CA GLN A 73 2.80 1.69 -13.73
C GLN A 73 3.41 2.72 -12.79
N VAL A 74 3.36 2.41 -11.48
CA VAL A 74 4.07 3.15 -10.44
C VAL A 74 5.51 2.63 -10.32
N TYR A 75 5.67 1.30 -10.38
CA TYR A 75 6.97 0.61 -10.35
C TYR A 75 6.87 -0.79 -10.98
N ASP A 76 7.84 -1.14 -11.81
CA ASP A 76 8.07 -2.49 -12.37
C ASP A 76 9.55 -2.90 -12.30
N ASP A 77 10.48 -1.99 -12.60
CA ASP A 77 11.92 -2.21 -12.45
C ASP A 77 12.66 -0.87 -12.27
N ALA A 78 13.91 -0.91 -11.81
CA ALA A 78 14.77 0.25 -11.80
C ALA A 78 15.28 0.59 -13.22
N PRO A 79 15.45 1.88 -13.58
CA PRO A 79 15.25 3.05 -12.73
C PRO A 79 13.76 3.43 -12.58
N VAL A 80 13.37 3.83 -11.38
CA VAL A 80 11.99 4.21 -11.04
C VAL A 80 11.44 5.20 -12.06
N HIS A 81 10.29 4.86 -12.66
CA HIS A 81 9.70 5.61 -13.75
C HIS A 81 9.02 6.92 -13.35
N TYR A 82 8.83 7.18 -12.04
CA TYR A 82 8.09 8.34 -11.52
C TYR A 82 8.93 9.27 -10.64
N GLY A 83 8.81 10.57 -10.92
CA GLY A 83 9.70 11.62 -10.44
C GLY A 83 9.48 12.13 -9.01
N ASP A 84 8.34 11.83 -8.37
CA ASP A 84 7.97 12.48 -7.11
C ASP A 84 7.74 11.45 -5.98
N ILE A 85 8.85 10.89 -5.48
CA ILE A 85 8.88 10.18 -4.21
C ILE A 85 8.89 11.23 -3.09
N ALA A 86 7.82 11.29 -2.29
CA ALA A 86 7.77 12.09 -1.09
C ALA A 86 7.97 11.20 0.15
N TYR A 87 8.92 11.59 0.99
CA TYR A 87 9.15 10.99 2.30
C TYR A 87 8.19 11.60 3.33
N MET A 88 7.77 10.79 4.29
CA MET A 88 6.91 11.20 5.40
C MET A 88 7.46 10.68 6.74
N GLY A 89 7.21 11.41 7.82
CA GLY A 89 7.58 10.99 9.18
C GLY A 89 7.99 12.15 10.10
N ASN A 90 8.17 11.86 11.39
CA ASN A 90 8.65 12.85 12.36
C ASN A 90 10.15 13.15 12.20
N GLN A 91 10.52 14.42 12.36
CA GLN A 91 11.81 15.05 12.04
C GLN A 91 12.20 14.88 10.56
N ASN A 92 12.33 16.00 9.85
CA ASN A 92 12.78 16.06 8.45
C ASN A 92 11.99 15.17 7.46
N ASN A 93 10.66 15.06 7.59
CA ASN A 93 9.83 14.26 6.69
C ASN A 93 10.26 12.77 6.60
N GLY A 94 10.71 12.17 7.69
CA GLY A 94 11.16 10.77 7.70
C GLY A 94 12.66 10.59 7.41
N ASP A 95 13.40 11.68 7.22
CA ASP A 95 14.87 11.72 7.12
C ASP A 95 15.53 11.89 8.51
N ASP A 96 15.12 11.05 9.47
CA ASP A 96 15.81 10.89 10.76
C ASP A 96 16.77 9.68 10.75
N GLY A 97 16.98 9.09 9.56
CA GLY A 97 17.79 7.88 9.36
C GLY A 97 17.11 6.58 9.79
N SER A 98 15.86 6.64 10.27
CA SER A 98 15.09 5.44 10.64
C SER A 98 14.63 4.64 9.43
N MET A 99 14.61 5.24 8.24
CA MET A 99 14.15 4.60 7.01
C MET A 99 15.20 4.68 5.91
N VAL A 100 15.47 3.56 5.25
CA VAL A 100 16.34 3.48 4.07
C VAL A 100 15.56 2.84 2.94
N ILE A 101 15.63 3.43 1.75
CA ILE A 101 14.93 2.99 0.55
C ILE A 101 15.96 2.70 -0.55
N ASP A 102 15.89 1.48 -1.09
CA ASP A 102 16.73 0.98 -2.16
C ASP A 102 15.80 0.51 -3.28
N THR A 103 15.60 1.37 -4.28
CA THR A 103 14.65 1.12 -5.38
C THR A 103 15.20 0.22 -6.48
N GLY A 104 16.48 -0.18 -6.38
CA GLY A 104 17.16 -1.06 -7.31
C GLY A 104 17.65 -2.35 -6.65
N CYS A 105 16.95 -2.81 -5.62
CA CYS A 105 17.34 -3.99 -4.86
C CYS A 105 17.19 -5.25 -5.72
N THR A 106 18.28 -5.97 -5.97
CA THR A 106 18.28 -7.20 -6.78
C THR A 106 18.06 -8.48 -5.95
N ASP A 107 17.78 -8.35 -4.66
CA ASP A 107 17.50 -9.50 -3.78
C ASP A 107 16.10 -10.04 -4.05
N ASN A 108 16.01 -11.17 -4.74
CA ASN A 108 14.79 -11.93 -5.00
C ASN A 108 13.59 -11.04 -5.40
N PRO A 109 13.68 -10.29 -6.52
CA PRO A 109 12.56 -9.51 -7.02
C PRO A 109 11.41 -10.45 -7.43
N HIS A 110 10.18 -9.95 -7.42
CA HIS A 110 9.02 -10.74 -7.83
C HIS A 110 9.01 -10.92 -9.35
N SER A 111 9.25 -9.83 -10.07
CA SER A 111 9.39 -9.80 -11.52
C SER A 111 10.67 -9.05 -11.90
N GLY A 112 11.02 -8.98 -13.19
CA GLY A 112 12.15 -8.16 -13.64
C GLY A 112 13.52 -8.55 -13.05
N VAL A 113 14.36 -7.54 -12.83
CA VAL A 113 15.72 -7.69 -12.29
C VAL A 113 15.93 -6.99 -10.94
N SER A 114 14.98 -6.18 -10.51
CA SER A 114 15.04 -5.39 -9.28
C SER A 114 13.67 -5.26 -8.63
N CYS A 115 13.68 -4.95 -7.34
CA CYS A 115 12.52 -4.61 -6.55
C CYS A 115 12.87 -3.41 -5.65
N ILE A 116 11.88 -2.84 -4.97
CA ILE A 116 12.11 -1.86 -3.92
C ILE A 116 12.32 -2.58 -2.61
N ARG A 117 13.40 -2.25 -1.90
CA ARG A 117 13.62 -2.64 -0.50
C ARG A 117 13.55 -1.41 0.39
N ILE A 118 12.75 -1.50 1.44
CA ILE A 118 12.65 -0.50 2.49
C ILE A 118 13.03 -1.16 3.81
N THR A 119 13.92 -0.54 4.58
CA THR A 119 14.18 -0.93 5.97
C THR A 119 13.75 0.19 6.89
N TYR A 120 13.03 -0.16 7.95
CA TYR A 120 12.63 0.76 9.01
C TYR A 120 13.16 0.28 10.36
N ASP A 121 13.89 1.16 11.05
CA ASP A 121 14.44 0.96 12.39
C ASP A 121 14.09 2.16 13.28
N PRO A 122 12.95 2.10 14.02
CA PRO A 122 12.47 3.22 14.82
C PRO A 122 13.42 3.55 15.99
N PRO A 123 13.79 4.83 16.19
CA PRO A 123 14.66 5.22 17.30
C PRO A 123 13.97 5.19 18.66
N SER A 124 12.64 5.42 18.72
CA SER A 124 11.86 5.34 19.95
C SER A 124 10.36 5.18 19.67
N ALA A 125 9.58 4.85 20.70
CA ALA A 125 8.13 4.66 20.60
C ALA A 125 7.41 5.94 20.12
N GLY A 126 6.43 5.81 19.22
CA GLY A 126 5.68 6.93 18.64
C GLY A 126 6.29 7.54 17.38
N HIS A 127 7.49 7.13 16.96
CA HIS A 127 8.04 7.50 15.66
C HIS A 127 7.35 6.73 14.55
N TRP A 128 7.21 7.35 13.37
CA TRP A 128 6.75 6.70 12.16
C TRP A 128 7.48 7.29 10.96
N ALA A 129 7.66 6.48 9.93
CA ALA A 129 8.23 6.87 8.65
C ALA A 129 7.46 6.20 7.52
N GLY A 130 7.46 6.83 6.34
CA GLY A 130 6.78 6.32 5.17
C GLY A 130 7.20 7.03 3.90
N MET A 131 6.76 6.51 2.78
CA MET A 131 6.96 7.13 1.47
C MET A 131 5.67 7.04 0.67
N MET A 132 5.46 8.03 -0.20
CA MET A 132 4.36 8.06 -1.14
C MET A 132 4.83 8.48 -2.53
N TRP A 133 4.21 7.92 -3.57
CA TRP A 133 4.31 8.41 -4.93
C TRP A 133 3.16 9.38 -5.21
N LEU A 134 3.52 10.60 -5.57
CA LEU A 134 2.58 11.69 -5.84
C LEU A 134 2.18 11.74 -7.32
N SER A 135 0.95 12.17 -7.58
CA SER A 135 0.50 12.61 -8.90
C SER A 135 0.42 14.15 -8.96
N GLY A 136 0.99 14.75 -10.01
CA GLY A 136 0.80 16.15 -10.40
C GLY A 136 1.47 17.24 -9.54
N ALA A 137 1.51 18.46 -10.10
CA ALA A 137 2.29 19.61 -9.61
C ALA A 137 1.87 20.22 -8.26
N ASN A 138 0.73 19.79 -7.67
CA ASN A 138 0.12 20.47 -6.52
C ASN A 138 0.29 19.76 -5.17
N ASN A 139 1.14 18.74 -5.07
CA ASN A 139 1.49 18.12 -3.78
C ASN A 139 2.94 18.42 -3.30
N PHE A 140 3.51 19.54 -3.83
CA PHE A 140 4.72 20.34 -3.50
C PHE A 140 6.10 19.81 -3.98
N PRO A 141 6.93 20.54 -4.79
CA PRO A 141 7.00 21.99 -5.10
C PRO A 141 6.44 22.40 -6.49
N PRO A 142 6.23 23.72 -6.74
CA PRO A 142 5.35 24.26 -7.80
C PRO A 142 5.82 24.13 -9.27
N ASN A 143 6.86 23.34 -9.57
CA ASN A 143 7.50 23.35 -10.89
C ASN A 143 7.90 21.95 -11.43
N LEU A 144 7.26 20.88 -10.97
CA LEU A 144 7.52 19.54 -11.51
C LEU A 144 6.51 19.20 -12.60
N PRO A 145 6.97 18.87 -13.83
CA PRO A 145 6.08 18.50 -14.92
C PRO A 145 5.66 17.06 -14.72
N VAL A 146 4.46 16.82 -14.19
CA VAL A 146 3.84 15.52 -14.33
C VAL A 146 2.37 15.71 -14.64
N ASP A 147 2.02 15.42 -15.89
CA ASP A 147 0.64 15.26 -16.33
C ASP A 147 0.04 14.14 -15.46
N GLY A 148 -0.89 14.51 -14.60
CA GLY A 148 -1.42 13.62 -13.56
C GLY A 148 -1.89 12.28 -14.11
N VAL A 149 -1.71 11.24 -13.31
CA VAL A 149 -2.39 9.95 -13.50
C VAL A 149 -3.88 10.26 -13.52
N ASP A 150 -4.56 10.00 -14.65
CA ASP A 150 -6.02 10.08 -14.73
C ASP A 150 -6.62 8.92 -13.91
N ALA A 151 -6.61 9.13 -12.60
CA ALA A 151 -7.09 8.19 -11.62
C ALA A 151 -8.60 7.94 -11.71
N ALA A 152 -9.35 8.82 -12.39
CA ALA A 152 -10.75 8.57 -12.74
C ALA A 152 -10.90 7.33 -13.63
N ARG A 153 -9.80 6.84 -14.22
CA ARG A 153 -9.75 5.63 -15.03
C ARG A 153 -9.18 4.41 -14.29
N ALA A 154 -8.80 4.52 -13.01
CA ALA A 154 -8.34 3.39 -12.22
C ALA A 154 -9.45 2.90 -11.28
N SER A 155 -9.72 1.59 -11.28
CA SER A 155 -10.65 0.94 -10.32
C SER A 155 -9.90 0.24 -9.17
N ARG A 156 -8.59 0.01 -9.32
CA ARG A 156 -7.76 -0.68 -8.33
C ARG A 156 -6.29 -0.29 -8.44
N LEU A 157 -5.61 -0.39 -7.30
CA LEU A 157 -4.15 -0.47 -7.17
C LEU A 157 -3.78 -1.93 -6.86
N THR A 158 -2.83 -2.49 -7.58
CA THR A 158 -2.21 -3.79 -7.31
C THR A 158 -0.73 -3.65 -7.05
N PHE A 159 -0.18 -4.48 -6.16
CA PHE A 159 1.24 -4.54 -5.85
C PHE A 159 1.59 -5.88 -5.22
N TYR A 160 2.85 -6.27 -5.30
CA TYR A 160 3.39 -7.40 -4.54
C TYR A 160 4.18 -6.91 -3.35
N ALA A 161 4.03 -7.59 -2.22
CA ALA A 161 4.86 -7.34 -1.05
C ALA A 161 5.32 -8.62 -0.37
N ARG A 162 6.51 -8.56 0.22
CA ARG A 162 7.06 -9.54 1.17
C ARG A 162 7.94 -8.84 2.20
N GLY A 163 8.37 -9.57 3.21
CA GLY A 163 9.38 -9.09 4.15
C GLY A 163 9.15 -9.54 5.59
N LEU A 164 9.44 -8.63 6.53
CA LEU A 164 9.39 -8.86 7.97
C LEU A 164 8.76 -7.66 8.67
N GLY A 165 7.96 -7.94 9.69
CA GLY A 165 7.27 -6.92 10.48
C GLY A 165 5.90 -6.57 9.89
N SER A 166 5.32 -5.47 10.37
CA SER A 166 4.04 -4.98 9.87
C SER A 166 4.15 -3.56 9.31
N THR A 167 3.30 -3.27 8.35
CA THR A 167 3.26 -1.98 7.66
C THR A 167 1.82 -1.64 7.25
N LYS A 168 1.58 -0.37 6.95
CA LYS A 168 0.33 0.10 6.37
C LYS A 168 0.59 0.53 4.93
N PHE A 169 -0.19 0.02 3.98
CA PHE A 169 -0.26 0.50 2.60
C PHE A 169 -1.51 1.37 2.42
N PHE A 170 -1.45 2.36 1.53
CA PHE A 170 -2.60 3.22 1.27
C PHE A 170 -2.56 3.91 -0.11
N ILE A 171 -3.74 4.36 -0.52
CA ILE A 171 -3.97 5.36 -1.59
C ILE A 171 -4.72 6.55 -0.98
N GLU A 172 -4.58 7.73 -1.57
CA GLU A 172 -5.20 8.96 -1.07
C GLU A 172 -5.74 9.83 -2.22
N ASN A 173 -6.91 10.44 -2.03
CA ASN A 173 -7.49 11.42 -2.95
C ASN A 173 -7.12 12.88 -2.59
N GLU A 174 -7.59 13.84 -3.39
CA GLU A 174 -7.37 15.27 -3.13
C GLU A 174 -7.95 15.75 -1.78
N GLN A 175 -9.05 15.14 -1.34
CA GLN A 175 -9.73 15.46 -0.09
C GLN A 175 -9.09 14.77 1.13
N LYS A 176 -7.90 14.15 0.99
CA LYS A 176 -7.16 13.46 2.06
C LYS A 176 -7.90 12.24 2.64
N GLN A 177 -8.83 11.68 1.89
CA GLN A 177 -9.46 10.40 2.23
C GLN A 177 -8.54 9.26 1.82
N GLN A 178 -8.34 8.29 2.70
CA GLN A 178 -7.45 7.15 2.47
C GLN A 178 -8.23 5.84 2.38
N VAL A 179 -7.87 5.00 1.43
CA VAL A 179 -8.10 3.55 1.53
C VAL A 179 -6.81 2.93 2.04
N THR A 180 -6.89 2.14 3.11
CA THR A 180 -5.70 1.62 3.79
C THR A 180 -5.78 0.10 3.94
N LEU A 181 -4.61 -0.54 3.96
CA LEU A 181 -4.44 -1.96 4.25
C LEU A 181 -3.29 -2.13 5.25
N ASN A 182 -3.58 -2.69 6.41
CA ASN A 182 -2.55 -3.07 7.39
C ASN A 182 -2.12 -4.51 7.11
N VAL A 183 -0.82 -4.73 6.97
CA VAL A 183 -0.26 -6.02 6.56
C VAL A 183 0.80 -6.45 7.56
N GLN A 184 0.67 -7.69 8.05
CA GLN A 184 1.81 -8.45 8.56
C GLN A 184 2.50 -9.09 7.36
N LEU A 185 3.75 -8.70 7.11
CA LEU A 185 4.44 -9.08 5.88
C LEU A 185 4.78 -10.58 5.88
N PRO A 186 4.41 -11.31 4.83
CA PRO A 186 4.81 -12.70 4.64
C PRO A 186 6.25 -12.77 4.12
N SER A 187 6.90 -13.93 4.29
CA SER A 187 8.22 -14.19 3.71
C SER A 187 8.19 -14.30 2.20
N ASP A 188 7.10 -14.82 1.65
CA ASP A 188 6.91 -15.03 0.21
C ASP A 188 6.14 -13.88 -0.42
N TRP A 189 6.41 -13.63 -1.71
CA TRP A 189 5.69 -12.61 -2.48
C TRP A 189 4.18 -12.89 -2.48
N THR A 190 3.42 -11.90 -2.01
CA THR A 190 1.96 -11.95 -2.00
C THR A 190 1.43 -10.71 -2.71
N GLN A 191 0.47 -10.91 -3.61
CA GLN A 191 -0.22 -9.82 -4.27
C GLN A 191 -1.27 -9.21 -3.35
N TYR A 192 -1.33 -7.89 -3.31
CA TYR A 192 -2.33 -7.12 -2.61
C TYR A 192 -3.09 -6.24 -3.59
N THR A 193 -4.32 -5.90 -3.22
CA THR A 193 -5.17 -5.02 -4.02
C THR A 193 -5.91 -4.04 -3.12
N LEU A 194 -5.87 -2.75 -3.48
CA LEU A 194 -6.70 -1.71 -2.90
C LEU A 194 -7.69 -1.26 -3.97
N ALA A 195 -8.99 -1.35 -3.68
CA ALA A 195 -10.02 -0.81 -4.56
C ALA A 195 -9.98 0.72 -4.51
N VAL A 196 -9.98 1.35 -5.69
CA VAL A 196 -10.15 2.80 -5.81
C VAL A 196 -11.66 3.07 -5.77
N PRO A 197 -12.16 3.87 -4.81
CA PRO A 197 -13.58 4.18 -4.75
C PRO A 197 -14.07 4.88 -6.03
N SER A 198 -15.21 4.46 -6.54
CA SER A 198 -15.76 4.97 -7.81
C SER A 198 -16.22 6.43 -7.74
N ASP A 199 -16.37 6.97 -6.54
CA ASP A 199 -16.73 8.36 -6.26
C ASP A 199 -15.51 9.28 -6.10
N TRP A 200 -14.28 8.76 -6.22
CA TRP A 200 -13.07 9.57 -6.23
C TRP A 200 -12.86 10.22 -7.60
N GLU A 201 -12.83 11.55 -7.63
CA GLU A 201 -12.54 12.31 -8.84
C GLU A 201 -11.07 12.17 -9.26
N GLN A 202 -10.16 12.02 -8.28
CA GLN A 202 -8.72 11.91 -8.51
C GLN A 202 -8.01 11.16 -7.37
N VAL A 203 -6.96 10.40 -7.71
CA VAL A 203 -5.98 9.84 -6.78
C VAL A 203 -4.74 10.73 -6.82
N CYS A 204 -4.38 11.27 -5.66
CA CYS A 204 -3.23 12.15 -5.46
C CYS A 204 -1.99 11.40 -4.97
N VAL A 205 -2.21 10.34 -4.19
CA VAL A 205 -1.18 9.39 -3.79
C VAL A 205 -1.48 8.07 -4.46
N GLY A 206 -0.72 7.76 -5.52
CA GLY A 206 -0.90 6.54 -6.30
C GLY A 206 -0.54 5.28 -5.51
N PHE A 207 0.44 5.40 -4.62
CA PHE A 207 0.84 4.35 -3.69
C PHE A 207 1.58 4.99 -2.51
N GLY A 208 1.24 4.60 -1.29
CA GLY A 208 1.97 5.00 -0.09
C GLY A 208 2.12 3.85 0.90
N PHE A 209 3.16 3.91 1.71
CA PHE A 209 3.30 3.06 2.88
C PHE A 209 3.72 3.85 4.12
N ALA A 210 3.44 3.31 5.30
CA ALA A 210 3.92 3.84 6.57
C ALA A 210 4.18 2.72 7.58
N SER A 211 5.31 2.81 8.29
CA SER A 211 5.65 1.99 9.45
C SER A 211 5.72 2.85 10.71
N ASN A 212 5.33 2.29 11.86
CA ASN A 212 5.32 2.97 13.16
C ASN A 212 6.18 2.18 14.14
N ALA A 213 6.85 2.87 15.06
CA ALA A 213 7.63 2.28 16.14
C ALA A 213 6.85 1.24 16.99
N ALA A 214 5.53 1.39 17.11
CA ALA A 214 4.67 0.38 17.75
C ALA A 214 4.63 -0.95 16.99
N ALA A 215 4.81 -0.93 15.66
CA ALA A 215 4.97 -2.11 14.82
C ALA A 215 6.40 -2.71 14.89
N GLY A 216 7.35 -1.98 15.47
CA GLY A 216 8.75 -2.37 15.58
C GLY A 216 9.54 -2.18 14.28
N LYS A 217 10.68 -2.88 14.18
CA LYS A 217 11.52 -2.86 12.98
C LYS A 217 10.83 -3.63 11.85
N SER A 218 10.93 -3.11 10.64
CA SER A 218 10.39 -3.78 9.46
C SER A 218 11.37 -3.77 8.30
N THR A 219 11.26 -4.77 7.43
CA THR A 219 11.88 -4.80 6.13
C THR A 219 10.80 -5.14 5.13
N ILE A 220 10.60 -4.28 4.15
CA ILE A 220 9.51 -4.36 3.19
C ILE A 220 10.15 -4.47 1.82
N TYR A 221 9.74 -5.46 1.04
CA TYR A 221 10.05 -5.55 -0.37
C TYR A 221 8.77 -5.30 -1.15
N LEU A 222 8.84 -4.49 -2.19
CA LEU A 222 7.72 -4.12 -3.05
C LEU A 222 8.08 -4.30 -4.51
N ASP A 223 7.10 -4.74 -5.30
CA ASP A 223 7.27 -4.97 -6.73
C ASP A 223 5.92 -4.88 -7.48
N ASP A 224 5.98 -4.73 -8.81
CA ASP A 224 4.84 -4.67 -9.74
C ASP A 224 3.67 -3.79 -9.25
N ILE A 225 3.96 -2.52 -8.94
CA ILE A 225 3.00 -1.56 -8.42
C ILE A 225 2.28 -0.86 -9.58
N ALA A 226 0.97 -1.07 -9.70
CA ALA A 226 0.18 -0.56 -10.82
C ALA A 226 -1.23 -0.13 -10.42
N LEU A 227 -1.69 0.99 -10.97
CA LEU A 227 -3.11 1.37 -11.01
C LEU A 227 -3.73 0.84 -12.31
N SER A 228 -4.93 0.24 -12.25
CA SER A 228 -5.62 -0.28 -13.44
C SER A 228 -7.15 -0.25 -13.32
N ASN A 229 -7.87 -0.42 -14.44
CA ASN A 229 -9.32 -0.64 -14.46
C ASN A 229 -9.75 -2.09 -14.60
#